data_AF-A0A535SLR4-F1
#
_entry.id   AF-A0A535SLR4-F1
#
_cell.length_a   1.000
_cell.length_b   1.000
_cell.length_c   1.000
_cell.angle_alpha   90.00
_cell.angle_beta   90.00
_cell.angle_gamma   90.00
#
_symmetry.space_group_name_H-M   'P 1'
#
loop_
_entity.id
_entity.type
_entity.pdbx_description
1 polymer ?
#
loop_
_entity_poly.entity_id
_entity_poly.type
_entity_poly.pdbx_seq_one_letter_code
_entity_poly.pdbx_strand_id
1 'polypeptide(L)'
;MVRNLVASHTDVAILVRPGASRPRLEGIIDRVQILEGDLADGGSVARMLERVRPEACIHAAWYAEPGKYLDSPHNLDSLRSSLDLMESLAE
;
A
#
# COMPACT_ATOMS: atom_id res chain seq x y z
N MET A 1 9.87 -1.62 8.92
CA MET A 1 8.78 -0.64 9.09
C MET A 1 7.55 -1.26 9.74
N VAL A 2 6.71 -2.03 9.03
CA VAL A 2 5.46 -2.60 9.58
C VAL A 2 5.65 -3.33 10.92
N ARG A 3 6.67 -4.18 11.05
CA ARG A 3 6.99 -4.88 12.31
C ARG A 3 7.19 -3.94 13.50
N ASN A 4 7.81 -2.77 13.26
CA ASN A 4 8.07 -1.80 14.32
C ASN A 4 6.78 -1.09 14.74
N LEU A 5 5.90 -0.76 13.78
CA LEU A 5 4.57 -0.18 14.05
C LEU A 5 3.69 -1.14 14.85
N VAL A 6 3.69 -2.41 14.46
CA VAL A 6 2.99 -3.47 15.18
C VAL A 6 3.56 -3.65 16.59
N ALA A 7 4.89 -3.57 16.76
CA ALA A 7 5.54 -3.66 18.06
C ALA A 7 5.24 -2.44 18.96
N SER A 8 4.97 -1.27 18.39
CA SER A 8 4.52 -0.07 19.12
C SER A 8 3.02 -0.03 19.37
N HIS A 9 2.29 -1.13 19.15
CA HIS A 9 0.83 -1.22 19.32
C HIS A 9 0.05 -0.25 18.44
N THR A 10 0.59 0.12 17.27
CA THR A 10 -0.14 0.87 16.26
C THR A 10 -1.01 -0.08 15.44
N ASP A 11 -2.26 0.29 15.19
CA ASP A 11 -3.13 -0.43 14.28
C ASP A 11 -2.67 -0.21 12.84
N VAL A 12 -2.36 -1.30 12.13
CA VAL A 12 -1.81 -1.23 10.78
C VAL A 12 -2.73 -1.94 9.79
N ALA A 13 -3.21 -1.17 8.81
CA ALA A 13 -3.79 -1.71 7.59
C ALA A 13 -2.75 -1.71 6.46
N ILE A 14 -2.74 -2.75 5.63
CA ILE A 14 -1.82 -2.91 4.51
C ILE A 14 -2.62 -3.19 3.25
N LEU A 15 -2.47 -2.34 2.25
CA LEU A 15 -2.96 -2.60 0.89
C LEU A 15 -1.95 -3.47 0.13
N VAL A 16 -2.42 -4.56 -0.44
CA VAL A 16 -1.63 -5.46 -1.30
C VAL A 16 -2.42 -5.80 -2.56
N ARG A 17 -1.72 -5.98 -3.68
CA ARG A 17 -2.39 -6.46 -4.91
C ARG A 17 -3.02 -7.83 -4.68
N PRO A 18 -4.19 -8.11 -5.30
CA PRO A 18 -4.80 -9.44 -5.28
C PRO A 18 -3.80 -10.52 -5.70
N GLY A 19 -3.74 -11.63 -4.94
CA GLY A 19 -2.82 -12.74 -5.21
C GLY A 19 -1.33 -12.47 -4.90
N ALA A 20 -0.97 -11.30 -4.37
CA ALA A 20 0.42 -11.02 -4.00
C ALA A 20 0.92 -11.93 -2.87
N SER A 21 2.13 -12.48 -3.03
CA SER A 21 2.83 -13.25 -1.99
C SER A 21 3.27 -12.36 -0.82
N ARG A 22 3.18 -12.87 0.41
CA ARG A 22 3.34 -12.08 1.67
C ARG A 22 4.38 -12.63 2.67
N PRO A 23 5.51 -13.25 2.27
CA PRO A 23 6.44 -13.86 3.21
C PRO A 23 7.03 -12.84 4.20
N ARG A 24 7.17 -11.58 3.78
CA ARG A 24 7.67 -10.49 4.65
C ARG A 24 6.78 -10.21 5.87
N LEU A 25 5.50 -10.61 5.82
CA LEU A 25 4.53 -10.44 6.88
C LEU A 25 4.39 -11.69 7.77
N GLU A 26 5.14 -12.77 7.51
CA GLU A 26 5.11 -13.97 8.35
C GLU A 26 5.42 -13.63 9.83
N GLY A 27 4.67 -14.23 10.75
CA GLY A 27 4.76 -13.96 12.19
C GLY A 27 4.11 -12.65 12.66
N ILE A 28 3.62 -11.80 11.75
CA ILE A 28 2.82 -10.60 12.11
C ILE A 28 1.50 -10.49 11.33
N ILE A 29 1.18 -11.44 10.44
CA ILE A 29 0.03 -11.34 9.54
C ILE A 29 -1.30 -11.22 10.29
N ASP A 30 -1.44 -11.91 11.42
CA ASP A 30 -2.65 -11.88 12.26
C ASP A 30 -2.75 -10.61 13.12
N ARG A 31 -1.74 -9.75 13.07
CA ARG A 31 -1.66 -8.48 13.83
C ARG A 31 -1.85 -7.26 12.95
N VAL A 32 -2.16 -7.45 11.67
CA VAL A 32 -2.37 -6.38 10.70
C VAL A 32 -3.66 -6.65 9.92
N GLN A 33 -4.34 -5.60 9.51
CA GLN A 33 -5.47 -5.73 8.61
C GLN A 33 -4.95 -5.78 7.17
N ILE A 34 -5.23 -6.88 6.46
CA ILE A 34 -4.90 -6.99 5.03
C ILE A 34 -6.08 -6.56 4.18
N LEU A 35 -5.82 -5.66 3.24
CA LEU A 35 -6.76 -5.23 2.22
C LEU A 35 -6.20 -5.59 0.86
N GLU A 36 -6.98 -6.33 0.09
CA GLU A 36 -6.64 -6.62 -1.30
C GLU A 36 -7.22 -5.54 -2.20
N GLY A 37 -6.37 -5.01 -3.09
CA GLY A 37 -6.76 -3.97 -4.02
C GLY A 37 -5.58 -3.46 -4.83
N ASP A 38 -5.86 -2.64 -5.83
CA ASP A 38 -4.84 -1.99 -6.65
C ASP A 38 -4.88 -0.49 -6.39
N LEU A 39 -3.70 0.13 -6.27
CA LEU A 39 -3.58 1.57 -6.10
C LEU A 39 -3.92 2.32 -7.40
N ALA A 40 -3.80 1.65 -8.55
CA ALA A 40 -4.22 2.20 -9.83
C ALA A 40 -5.75 2.16 -10.03
N ASP A 41 -6.50 1.52 -9.13
CA ASP A 41 -7.97 1.53 -9.12
C ASP A 41 -8.47 2.52 -8.07
N GLY A 42 -8.84 3.72 -8.50
CA GLY A 42 -9.38 4.77 -7.62
C GLY A 42 -10.60 4.33 -6.82
N GLY A 43 -11.44 3.43 -7.37
CA GLY A 43 -12.56 2.87 -6.62
C GLY A 43 -12.11 1.94 -5.49
N SER A 44 -11.04 1.17 -5.71
CA SER A 44 -10.41 0.37 -4.66
C SER A 44 -9.80 1.25 -3.57
N VAL A 45 -9.16 2.35 -3.95
CA VAL A 45 -8.57 3.32 -3.00
C VAL A 45 -9.66 3.97 -2.16
N ALA A 46 -10.72 4.49 -2.78
CA ALA A 46 -11.82 5.15 -2.06
C ALA A 46 -12.46 4.21 -1.02
N ARG A 47 -12.79 2.97 -1.40
CA ARG A 47 -13.34 1.96 -0.47
C ARG A 47 -12.39 1.63 0.68
N MET A 48 -11.08 1.61 0.41
CA MET A 48 -10.06 1.36 1.43
C MET A 48 -9.97 2.52 2.42
N LEU A 49 -9.94 3.77 1.93
CA LEU A 49 -9.88 4.96 2.77
C LEU A 49 -11.14 5.11 3.62
N GLU A 50 -12.32 4.86 3.05
CA GLU A 50 -13.60 4.88 3.79
C GLU A 50 -13.62 3.81 4.90
N ARG A 51 -13.11 2.60 4.61
CA ARG A 51 -13.10 1.49 5.56
C ARG A 51 -12.08 1.68 6.68
N VAL A 52 -10.87 2.13 6.37
CA VAL A 52 -9.76 2.22 7.33
C VAL A 52 -9.77 3.54 8.08
N ARG A 53 -10.10 4.64 7.39
CA ARG A 53 -9.97 6.02 7.88
C ARG A 53 -8.62 6.24 8.58
N PRO A 54 -7.49 6.09 7.86
CA PRO A 54 -6.17 6.11 8.47
C PRO A 54 -5.81 7.51 9.00
N GLU A 55 -5.22 7.57 10.18
CA GLU A 55 -4.64 8.81 10.74
C GLU A 55 -3.31 9.19 10.05
N ALA A 56 -2.64 8.22 9.43
CA ALA A 56 -1.42 8.41 8.67
C ALA A 56 -1.32 7.36 7.54
N CYS A 57 -0.78 7.77 6.39
CA CYS A 57 -0.52 6.90 5.24
C CYS A 57 0.98 6.77 4.99
N ILE A 58 1.45 5.55 4.77
CA ILE A 58 2.81 5.29 4.26
C ILE A 58 2.70 4.67 2.87
N HIS A 59 3.02 5.46 1.85
CA HIS A 59 3.02 5.00 0.47
C HIS A 59 4.37 4.35 0.11
N ALA A 60 4.36 3.03 -0.10
CA ALA A 60 5.53 2.23 -0.49
C ALA A 60 5.27 1.36 -1.74
N ALA A 61 4.15 1.59 -2.44
CA ALA A 61 3.77 0.85 -3.63
C ALA A 61 4.50 1.43 -4.85
N TRP A 62 5.52 0.71 -5.34
CA TRP A 62 6.32 1.15 -6.48
C TRP A 62 6.80 -0.04 -7.32
N TYR A 63 7.04 0.16 -8.61
CA TYR A 63 7.73 -0.83 -9.45
C TYR A 63 9.22 -0.85 -9.12
N ALA A 64 9.69 -1.90 -8.43
CA ALA A 64 11.05 -1.97 -7.87
C ALA A 64 11.79 -3.26 -8.24
N GLU A 65 11.53 -3.83 -9.43
CA GLU A 65 12.23 -5.03 -9.87
C GLU A 65 13.72 -4.73 -10.13
N PRO A 66 14.66 -5.42 -9.44
CA PRO A 66 16.09 -5.15 -9.58
C PRO A 66 16.58 -5.28 -11.03
N GLY A 67 17.38 -4.31 -11.48
CA GLY A 67 17.93 -4.28 -12.84
C GLY A 67 16.92 -3.90 -13.94
N LYS A 68 15.62 -3.77 -13.62
CA LYS A 68 14.60 -3.33 -14.58
C LYS A 68 13.95 -2.01 -14.20
N TYR A 69 13.96 -1.66 -12.91
CA TYR A 69 13.18 -0.52 -12.44
C TYR A 69 13.63 0.83 -13.00
N LEU A 70 14.91 1.05 -13.30
CA LEU A 70 15.43 2.40 -13.55
C LEU A 70 14.74 3.12 -14.72
N ASP A 71 14.58 2.43 -15.85
CA ASP A 71 14.01 2.98 -17.09
C ASP A 71 12.63 2.41 -17.42
N SER A 72 11.98 1.77 -16.44
CA SER A 72 10.71 1.10 -16.66
C SER A 72 9.57 2.11 -16.84
N PRO A 73 8.73 1.98 -17.90
CA PRO A 73 7.54 2.80 -18.04
C PRO A 73 6.53 2.60 -16.90
N HIS A 74 6.59 1.47 -16.18
CA HIS A 74 5.76 1.22 -15.00
C HIS A 74 5.99 2.20 -13.84
N ASN A 75 7.11 2.95 -13.85
CA ASN A 75 7.30 4.04 -12.90
C ASN A 75 6.35 5.21 -13.15
N LEU A 76 5.95 5.45 -14.40
CA LEU A 76 4.98 6.49 -14.72
C LEU A 76 3.59 6.12 -14.20
N ASP A 77 3.21 4.85 -14.30
CA ASP A 77 1.98 4.34 -13.69
C ASP A 77 2.05 4.46 -12.16
N SER A 78 3.18 4.07 -11.56
CA SER A 78 3.40 4.21 -10.11
C SER A 78 3.28 5.67 -9.66
N LEU A 79 3.90 6.61 -10.39
CA LEU A 79 3.82 8.04 -10.13
C LEU A 79 2.39 8.57 -10.22
N ARG A 80 1.63 8.18 -11.26
CA ARG A 80 0.24 8.58 -11.41
C ARG A 80 -0.59 8.10 -10.22
N SER A 81 -0.49 6.83 -9.86
CA SER A 81 -1.19 6.29 -8.70
C SER A 81 -0.76 6.93 -7.37
N SER A 82 0.49 7.38 -7.24
CA SER A 82 0.93 8.16 -6.08
C SER A 82 0.21 9.51 -5.99
N LEU A 83 0.05 10.21 -7.12
CA LEU A 83 -0.67 11.49 -7.18
C LEU A 83 -2.15 11.31 -6.84
N ASP A 84 -2.82 10.35 -7.47
CA ASP A 84 -4.23 10.04 -7.24
C ASP A 84 -4.49 9.69 -5.76
N LEU A 85 -3.58 8.93 -5.12
CA LEU A 85 -3.65 8.62 -3.69
C LEU A 85 -3.51 9.88 -2.83
N MET A 86 -2.57 10.77 -3.15
CA MET A 86 -2.35 12.00 -2.40
C MET A 86 -3.56 12.94 -2.49
N GLU A 87 -4.17 13.05 -3.67
CA GLU A 87 -5.40 13.80 -3.86
C GLU A 87 -6.54 13.21 -3.02
N SER A 88 -6.72 11.89 -3.06
CA SER A 88 -7.75 11.19 -2.27
C SER A 88 -7.57 11.32 -0.75
N LEU A 89 -6.36 11.55 -0.27
CA LEU A 89 -6.04 11.75 1.15
C LEU A 89 -6.15 13.21 1.61
N ALA A 90 -6.20 14.16 0.66
CA ALA A 90 -6.30 15.59 0.94
C ALA A 90 -7.75 16.08 1.06
N GLU A 91 -8.72 15.27 0.66
CA GLU A 91 -10.16 15.47 0.84
C GLU A 91 -10.62 15.17 2.27
#